data_AF-B2ZTK2-F1
#
_entry.id   AF-B2ZTK2-F1
#
_cell.length_a   1.000
_cell.length_b   1.000
_cell.length_c   1.000
_cell.angle_alpha   90.00
_cell.angle_beta   90.00
_cell.angle_gamma   90.00
#
_symmetry.space_group_name_H-M   'P 1'
#
loop_
_entity.id
_entity.type
_entity.pdbx_description
1 polymer ?
#
loop_
_entity_poly.entity_id
_entity_poly.type
_entity_poly.pdbx_seq_one_letter_code
_entity_poly.pdbx_strand_id
1 'polypeptide(L)'
;HIIRDGITVINRNSIGDEWVIFNKQQTGYYRVNYDDYSWNLIINALRGPDRTQIHEFNRAQIVNDVFQFARSGIMTYTRAFNILSFLENETEYTPWVAAITGFNWIRNRL
;
A
#
# COMPACT_ATOMS: atom_id res chain seq x y z
N HIS A 1 25.04 8.33 -1.28
CA HIS A 1 25.35 7.13 -0.49
C HIS A 1 24.19 6.15 -0.65
N ILE A 2 24.31 5.21 -1.59
CA ILE A 2 23.25 4.21 -1.83
C ILE A 2 23.67 3.00 -1.01
N ILE A 3 22.97 2.75 0.10
CA ILE A 3 23.15 1.52 0.89
C ILE A 3 22.69 0.37 0.00
N ARG A 4 23.62 -0.50 -0.42
CA ARG A 4 23.32 -1.61 -1.33
C ARG A 4 23.18 -2.98 -0.65
N ASP A 5 23.72 -3.19 0.56
CA ASP A 5 23.73 -4.52 1.16
C ASP A 5 23.47 -4.51 2.66
N GLY A 6 22.20 -4.40 3.02
CA GLY A 6 21.72 -4.65 4.37
C GLY A 6 20.37 -5.34 4.29
N ILE A 7 20.34 -6.63 3.94
CA ILE A 7 19.13 -7.44 4.13
C ILE A 7 18.96 -7.61 5.64
N THR A 8 18.18 -6.72 6.26
CA THR A 8 17.75 -6.89 7.64
C THR A 8 16.59 -7.88 7.65
N VAL A 9 16.85 -9.10 8.12
CA VAL A 9 15.79 -10.07 8.39
C VAL A 9 15.18 -9.73 9.76
N ILE A 10 13.90 -9.35 9.78
CA ILE A 10 13.16 -9.07 11.01
C ILE A 10 12.41 -10.34 11.41
N ASN A 11 12.79 -10.98 12.53
CA ASN A 11 12.01 -12.07 13.10
C ASN A 11 10.80 -11.49 13.86
N ARG A 12 9.60 -11.78 13.38
CA ARG A 12 8.33 -11.32 13.97
C ARG A 12 7.87 -12.15 15.17
N ASN A 13 8.56 -13.25 15.50
CA ASN A 13 8.16 -14.25 16.49
C ASN A 13 6.74 -14.81 16.25
N SER A 14 6.28 -14.80 15.00
CA SER A 14 5.04 -15.43 14.53
C SER A 14 5.34 -16.42 13.40
N ILE A 15 4.51 -17.46 13.29
CA ILE A 15 4.63 -18.50 12.25
C ILE A 15 3.35 -18.48 11.42
N GLY A 16 3.47 -18.31 10.11
CA GLY A 16 2.35 -18.38 9.16
C GLY A 16 2.13 -17.11 8.34
N ASP A 17 0.96 -17.06 7.72
CA ASP A 17 0.57 -16.07 6.72
C ASP A 17 0.02 -14.81 7.38
N GLU A 18 0.93 -13.88 7.72
CA GLU A 18 0.58 -12.60 8.34
C GLU A 18 1.06 -11.42 7.50
N TRP A 19 0.17 -10.46 7.26
CA TRP A 19 0.52 -9.19 6.63
C TRP A 19 1.37 -8.32 7.56
N VAL A 20 2.17 -7.43 6.98
CA VAL A 20 2.97 -6.45 7.72
C VAL A 20 2.84 -5.09 7.05
N ILE A 21 2.77 -4.04 7.86
CA ILE A 21 2.76 -2.66 7.39
C ILE A 21 3.98 -1.94 7.96
N PHE A 22 4.86 -1.47 7.08
CA PHE A 22 5.96 -0.58 7.45
C PHE A 22 5.53 0.88 7.39
N ASN A 23 6.35 1.76 7.95
CA ASN A 23 6.08 3.19 8.08
C ASN A 23 4.77 3.46 8.83
N LYS A 24 4.68 3.03 10.10
CA LYS A 24 3.48 3.21 10.92
C LYS A 24 3.02 4.68 10.87
N GLN A 25 1.78 4.87 10.43
CA GLN A 25 1.11 6.16 10.24
C GLN A 25 1.87 7.16 9.35
N GLN A 26 2.68 6.66 8.41
CA GLN A 26 3.43 7.49 7.46
C GLN A 26 4.36 8.54 8.13
N THR A 27 4.94 8.19 9.27
CA THR A 27 5.82 9.09 10.04
C THR A 27 7.21 9.28 9.40
N GLY A 28 7.66 8.30 8.62
CA GLY A 28 8.92 8.35 7.89
C GLY A 28 8.75 8.91 6.48
N TYR A 29 9.77 9.63 6.00
CA TYR A 29 9.84 10.17 4.65
C TYR A 29 10.36 9.13 3.64
N TYR A 30 9.63 8.03 3.49
CA TYR A 30 9.93 6.97 2.52
C TYR A 30 8.65 6.24 2.08
N ARG A 31 8.72 5.65 0.88
CA ARG A 31 7.67 4.80 0.31
C ARG A 31 7.95 3.34 0.63
N VAL A 32 6.90 2.52 0.73
CA VAL A 32 7.06 1.09 1.00
C VAL A 32 6.50 0.29 -0.16
N ASN A 33 7.35 -0.54 -0.77
CA ASN A 33 6.92 -1.57 -1.71
C ASN A 33 7.12 -2.94 -1.08
N TYR A 34 6.18 -3.84 -1.35
CA TYR A 34 6.20 -5.21 -0.89
C TYR A 34 6.36 -6.16 -2.09
N ASP A 35 6.81 -7.38 -1.84
CA ASP A 35 6.73 -8.45 -2.83
C ASP A 35 5.27 -8.88 -3.09
N ASP A 36 5.05 -9.70 -4.12
CA ASP A 36 3.71 -10.10 -4.53
C ASP A 36 2.93 -10.87 -3.45
N TYR A 37 3.61 -11.71 -2.68
CA TYR A 37 2.99 -12.50 -1.63
C TYR A 37 2.57 -11.60 -0.46
N SER A 38 3.48 -10.74 0.00
CA SER A 38 3.20 -9.73 1.02
C SER A 38 2.06 -8.78 0.62
N TRP A 39 2.04 -8.31 -0.65
CA TRP A 39 0.93 -7.52 -1.17
C TRP A 39 -0.39 -8.30 -1.15
N ASN A 40 -0.41 -9.59 -1.50
CA ASN A 40 -1.65 -10.38 -1.47
C ASN A 40 -2.22 -10.49 -0.06
N LEU A 41 -1.38 -10.69 0.96
CA LEU A 41 -1.82 -10.71 2.35
C LEU A 41 -2.39 -9.35 2.78
N ILE A 42 -1.74 -8.25 2.39
CA ILE A 42 -2.23 -6.88 2.68
C ILE A 42 -3.58 -6.63 1.99
N ILE A 43 -3.75 -7.03 0.72
CA ILE A 43 -5.00 -6.86 -0.02
C ILE A 43 -6.14 -7.62 0.66
N ASN A 44 -5.88 -8.87 1.09
CA ASN A 44 -6.88 -9.68 1.78
C ASN A 44 -7.32 -9.02 3.09
N ALA A 45 -6.39 -8.47 3.86
CA ALA A 45 -6.70 -7.71 5.07
C ALA A 45 -7.52 -6.45 4.77
N LEU A 46 -7.11 -5.66 3.77
CA LEU A 46 -7.78 -4.42 3.37
C LEU A 46 -9.19 -4.64 2.82
N ARG A 47 -9.45 -5.76 2.16
CA ARG A 47 -10.79 -6.10 1.64
C ARG A 47 -11.67 -6.79 2.68
N GLY A 48 -11.06 -7.34 3.73
CA GLY A 48 -11.73 -8.15 4.75
C GLY A 48 -12.15 -7.37 6.00
N PRO A 49 -12.59 -8.11 7.03
CA PRO A 49 -12.99 -7.51 8.32
C PRO A 49 -11.80 -6.83 9.04
N ASP A 50 -10.56 -7.22 8.74
CA ASP A 50 -9.36 -6.67 9.35
C ASP A 50 -8.92 -5.32 8.78
N ARG A 51 -9.66 -4.75 7.80
CA ARG A 51 -9.32 -3.49 7.15
C ARG A 51 -8.99 -2.37 8.13
N THR A 52 -9.79 -2.25 9.20
CA THR A 52 -9.63 -1.19 10.21
C THR A 52 -8.48 -1.44 11.18
N GLN A 53 -7.89 -2.64 11.20
CA GLN A 53 -6.65 -2.92 11.93
C GLN A 53 -5.46 -2.20 11.29
N ILE A 54 -5.51 -1.94 9.97
CA ILE A 54 -4.56 -1.08 9.27
C ILE A 54 -5.03 0.36 9.44
N HIS A 55 -4.26 1.19 10.13
CA HIS A 55 -4.60 2.59 10.41
C HIS A 55 -4.93 3.39 9.13
N GLU A 56 -5.87 4.33 9.19
CA GLU A 56 -6.32 5.10 8.01
C GLU A 56 -5.17 5.82 7.28
N PHE A 57 -4.19 6.38 8.01
CA PHE A 57 -2.99 6.99 7.43
C PHE A 57 -2.11 5.99 6.68
N ASN A 58 -2.03 4.74 7.15
CA ASN A 58 -1.33 3.70 6.40
C ASN A 58 -2.12 3.27 5.16
N ARG A 59 -3.45 3.21 5.20
CA ARG A 59 -4.28 2.92 4.01
C ARG A 59 -4.16 4.06 2.99
N ALA A 60 -4.12 5.31 3.42
CA ALA A 60 -3.84 6.47 2.58
C ALA A 60 -2.43 6.42 1.97
N GLN A 61 -1.42 6.04 2.76
CA GLN A 61 -0.07 5.82 2.26
C GLN A 61 -0.03 4.71 1.20
N ILE A 62 -0.68 3.57 1.44
CA ILE A 62 -0.78 2.47 0.47
C ILE A 62 -1.37 2.97 -0.85
N VAL A 63 -2.47 3.73 -0.80
CA VAL A 63 -3.08 4.32 -2.00
C VAL A 63 -2.07 5.22 -2.73
N ASN A 64 -1.40 6.13 -2.00
CA ASN A 64 -0.42 7.04 -2.59
C ASN A 64 0.78 6.30 -3.22
N ASP A 65 1.33 5.31 -2.52
CA ASP A 65 2.47 4.51 -2.95
C ASP A 65 2.12 3.68 -4.18
N VAL A 66 0.96 3.02 -4.19
CA VAL A 66 0.49 2.22 -5.33
C VAL A 66 0.33 3.07 -6.59
N PHE A 67 -0.30 4.26 -6.48
CA PHE A 67 -0.35 5.18 -7.61
C PHE A 67 1.04 5.61 -8.06
N GLN A 68 1.96 5.90 -7.14
CA GLN A 68 3.32 6.30 -7.53
C GLN A 68 4.08 5.16 -8.24
N PHE A 69 3.95 3.92 -7.77
CA PHE A 69 4.61 2.77 -8.40
C PHE A 69 4.03 2.47 -9.78
N ALA A 70 2.72 2.62 -9.97
CA ALA A 70 2.09 2.51 -11.28
C ALA A 70 2.62 3.56 -12.25
N ARG A 71 2.73 4.82 -11.78
CA ARG A 71 3.24 5.95 -12.57
C ARG A 71 4.70 5.78 -12.97
N SER A 72 5.54 5.24 -12.09
CA SER A 72 6.96 5.04 -12.35
C SER A 72 7.27 3.73 -13.08
N GLY A 73 6.26 2.92 -13.43
CA GLY A 73 6.45 1.63 -14.09
C GLY A 73 7.02 0.54 -13.18
N ILE A 74 7.12 0.77 -11.86
CA ILE A 74 7.57 -0.24 -10.88
C ILE A 74 6.47 -1.30 -10.68
N MET A 75 5.21 -0.91 -10.85
CA MET A 75 4.04 -1.77 -10.73
C MET A 75 3.16 -1.61 -11.97
N THR A 76 2.56 -2.69 -12.46
CA THR A 76 1.59 -2.60 -13.57
C THR A 76 0.28 -1.96 -13.10
N TYR A 77 -0.42 -1.24 -13.98
CA TYR A 77 -1.74 -0.70 -13.64
C TYR A 77 -2.75 -1.77 -13.25
N THR A 78 -2.70 -2.96 -13.85
CA THR A 78 -3.53 -4.11 -13.46
C THR A 78 -3.30 -4.49 -12.00
N ARG A 79 -2.04 -4.59 -11.56
CA ARG A 79 -1.71 -4.90 -10.16
C ARG A 79 -2.11 -3.76 -9.22
N ALA A 80 -1.84 -2.51 -9.63
CA ALA A 80 -2.20 -1.33 -8.87
C ALA A 80 -3.71 -1.23 -8.63
N PHE A 81 -4.54 -1.40 -9.67
CA PHE A 81 -5.99 -1.36 -9.54
C PHE A 81 -6.55 -2.56 -8.78
N ASN A 82 -5.91 -3.73 -8.87
CA ASN A 82 -6.26 -4.85 -7.99
C ASN A 82 -6.03 -4.47 -6.52
N ILE A 83 -4.90 -3.85 -6.17
CA ILE A 83 -4.67 -3.38 -4.80
C ILE A 83 -5.71 -2.33 -4.42
N LEU A 84 -5.88 -1.29 -5.23
CA LEU A 84 -6.79 -0.16 -4.96
C LEU A 84 -8.27 -0.56 -4.88
N SER A 85 -8.67 -1.76 -5.32
CA SER A 85 -10.06 -2.18 -5.25
C SER A 85 -10.59 -2.30 -3.82
N PHE A 86 -9.72 -2.35 -2.79
CA PHE A 86 -10.17 -2.31 -1.40
C PHE A 86 -10.96 -1.03 -1.06
N LEU A 87 -10.77 0.05 -1.84
CA LEU A 87 -11.49 1.32 -1.69
C LEU A 87 -13.00 1.15 -1.79
N GLU A 88 -13.50 0.08 -2.43
CA GLU A 88 -14.93 -0.26 -2.45
C GLU A 88 -15.56 -0.30 -1.05
N ASN A 89 -14.80 -0.78 -0.05
CA ASN A 89 -15.24 -0.91 1.33
C ASN A 89 -14.64 0.17 2.25
N GLU A 90 -13.99 1.20 1.69
CA GLU A 90 -13.35 2.27 2.47
C GLU A 90 -14.35 3.35 2.89
N THR A 91 -14.26 3.76 4.16
CA THR A 91 -15.17 4.71 4.80
C THR A 91 -14.46 5.95 5.33
N GLU A 92 -13.15 5.88 5.54
CA GLU A 92 -12.39 6.98 6.14
C GLU A 92 -12.01 8.04 5.10
N TYR A 93 -11.96 9.29 5.54
CA TYR A 93 -11.66 10.43 4.68
C TYR A 93 -10.25 10.36 4.07
N THR A 94 -9.24 10.04 4.88
CA THR A 94 -7.84 10.18 4.48
C THR A 94 -7.46 9.30 3.27
N PRO A 95 -7.84 8.01 3.21
CA PRO A 95 -7.58 7.18 2.03
C PRO A 95 -8.32 7.66 0.77
N TRP A 96 -9.54 8.18 0.90
CA TRP A 96 -10.31 8.71 -0.22
C TRP A 96 -9.67 9.97 -0.82
N VAL A 97 -9.12 10.87 0.01
CA VAL A 97 -8.36 12.03 -0.50
C VAL A 97 -7.19 11.57 -1.36
N ALA A 98 -6.39 10.61 -0.86
CA ALA A 98 -5.28 10.05 -1.63
C ALA A 98 -5.75 9.41 -2.94
N ALA A 99 -6.89 8.71 -2.91
CA ALA A 99 -7.47 8.05 -4.07
C ALA A 99 -7.92 9.06 -5.13
N ILE A 100 -8.64 10.11 -4.73
CA ILE A 100 -9.12 11.17 -5.64
C ILE A 100 -7.94 11.86 -6.33
N THR A 101 -6.88 12.20 -5.59
CA THR A 101 -5.65 12.75 -6.18
C THR A 101 -5.03 11.77 -7.19
N GLY A 102 -5.01 10.48 -6.83
CA GLY A 102 -4.57 9.38 -7.68
C GLY A 102 -5.29 9.29 -9.02
N PHE A 103 -6.62 9.19 -8.95
CA PHE A 103 -7.50 9.05 -10.12
C PHE A 103 -7.55 10.31 -10.98
N ASN A 104 -7.58 11.51 -10.39
CA ASN A 104 -7.54 12.76 -11.16
C ASN A 104 -6.30 12.84 -12.05
N TRP A 105 -5.14 12.39 -11.55
CA TRP A 105 -3.91 12.35 -12.33
C TRP A 105 -4.02 11.39 -13.53
N ILE A 106 -4.65 10.22 -13.36
CA ILE A 106 -4.85 9.24 -14.44
C ILE A 106 -5.83 9.81 -15.46
N ARG A 107 -6.97 10.33 -15.00
CA ARG A 107 -8.02 10.90 -15.85
C ARG A 107 -7.49 12.01 -16.75
N ASN A 108 -6.61 12.88 -16.25
CA ASN A 108 -6.04 13.98 -17.04
C ASN A 108 -5.04 13.53 -18.12
N ARG A 109 -4.78 12.22 -18.24
CA ARG A 109 -3.87 11.61 -19.21
C ARG A 109 -4.54 10.54 -20.09
N LEU A 110 -5.84 10.34 -19.90
CA LEU A 110 -6.70 9.61 -20.83
C LEU A 110 -7.22 10.59 -21.89
#